data_AF-A0A2V5HHV6-F1
#
_entry.id   AF-A0A2V5HHV6-F1
#
_cell.length_a   1.000
_cell.length_b   1.000
_cell.length_c   1.000
_cell.angle_alpha   90.00
_cell.angle_beta   90.00
_cell.angle_gamma   90.00
#
_symmetry.space_group_name_H-M   'P 1'
#
loop_
_entity.id
_entity.type
_entity.pdbx_description
1 polymer ?
#
loop_
_entity_poly.entity_id
_entity_poly.type
_entity_poly.pdbx_seq_one_letter_code
_entity_poly.pdbx_strand_id
1 'polypeptide(L)'
;MATLIKTAWATVLHQETHSRDIVFAQIVNARDIDLPDLDSLIGPCLNIIPVRVSFPPAPAPDIPETTSAILTAVQTQHAQFLECSTCQWQEIVTQCTDWSKNSNSSTVSSIVLHENFDAKPEVDLGGGRRWKMRSPILSNPPDQTIFLTTWPERDVLCVMFSVSSRWLFANVQPKIVIHTASPKFDAPNPILYKLNVEGTRTLLQIAQESGT
;
A
#
# COMPACT_ATOMS: atom_id res chain seq x y z
N MET A 1 -9.35 1.20 -12.68
CA MET A 1 -8.38 2.14 -12.07
C MET A 1 -7.26 1.40 -11.32
N ALA A 2 -7.56 0.41 -10.46
CA ALA A 2 -6.54 -0.37 -9.73
C ALA A 2 -5.36 -0.87 -10.59
N THR A 3 -5.63 -1.41 -11.78
CA THR A 3 -4.59 -1.92 -12.70
C THR A 3 -3.66 -0.84 -13.22
N LEU A 4 -4.18 0.36 -13.53
CA LEU A 4 -3.36 1.52 -13.92
C LEU A 4 -2.40 1.92 -12.79
N ILE A 5 -2.89 1.92 -11.54
CA ILE A 5 -2.08 2.28 -10.36
C ILE A 5 -1.00 1.23 -10.11
N LYS A 6 -1.33 -0.06 -10.24
CA LYS A 6 -0.36 -1.16 -10.17
C LYS A 6 0.70 -1.04 -11.26
N THR A 7 0.32 -0.76 -12.51
CA THR A 7 1.26 -0.52 -13.62
C THR A 7 2.14 0.70 -13.38
N ALA A 8 1.57 1.80 -12.89
CA ALA A 8 2.34 3.01 -12.55
C ALA A 8 3.36 2.73 -11.44
N TRP A 9 2.96 2.04 -10.36
CA TRP A 9 3.87 1.66 -9.28
C TRP A 9 4.98 0.72 -9.76
N ALA A 10 4.64 -0.29 -10.57
CA ALA A 10 5.62 -1.17 -11.18
C ALA A 10 6.65 -0.40 -12.01
N THR A 11 6.20 0.62 -12.74
CA THR A 11 7.06 1.47 -13.59
C THR A 11 8.00 2.31 -12.73
N VAL A 12 7.52 2.89 -11.63
CA VAL A 12 8.37 3.60 -10.66
C VAL A 12 9.44 2.65 -10.11
N LEU A 13 9.05 1.46 -9.64
CA LEU A 13 10.01 0.48 -9.13
C LEU A 13 11.02 0.02 -10.19
N HIS A 14 10.59 -0.17 -11.43
CA HIS A 14 11.48 -0.48 -12.56
C HIS A 14 12.53 0.61 -12.78
N GLN A 15 12.12 1.87 -12.76
CA GLN A 15 13.01 3.02 -12.94
C GLN A 15 14.00 3.17 -11.79
N GLU A 16 13.53 3.03 -10.55
CA GLU A 16 14.34 3.22 -9.35
C GLU A 16 15.30 2.05 -9.08
N THR A 17 14.87 0.81 -9.36
CA THR A 17 15.70 -0.38 -9.09
C THR A 17 16.51 -0.84 -10.31
N HIS A 18 16.20 -0.31 -11.49
CA HIS A 18 16.68 -0.82 -12.79
C HIS A 18 16.38 -2.32 -13.04
N SER A 19 15.54 -2.94 -12.21
CA SER A 19 15.13 -4.34 -12.38
C SER A 19 14.03 -4.43 -13.43
N ARG A 20 14.12 -5.42 -14.31
CA ARG A 20 13.06 -5.73 -15.27
C ARG A 20 11.97 -6.62 -14.71
N ASP A 21 12.26 -7.35 -13.63
CA ASP A 21 11.30 -8.22 -12.98
C ASP A 21 10.94 -7.60 -11.64
N ILE A 22 9.74 -7.03 -11.59
CA ILE A 22 9.24 -6.27 -10.45
C ILE A 22 8.16 -7.07 -9.75
N VAL A 23 8.32 -7.25 -8.45
CA VAL A 23 7.31 -7.86 -7.58
C VAL A 23 7.03 -6.94 -6.40
N PHE A 24 5.74 -6.69 -6.18
CA PHE A 24 5.22 -6.03 -4.99
C PHE A 24 3.93 -6.74 -4.58
N ALA A 25 3.38 -6.44 -3.42
CA ALA A 25 2.14 -7.07 -3.00
C ALA A 25 0.92 -6.16 -3.19
N GLN A 26 -0.25 -6.77 -3.29
CA GLN A 26 -1.56 -6.12 -3.26
C GLN A 26 -2.39 -6.72 -2.14
N ILE A 27 -3.33 -5.93 -1.62
CA ILE A 27 -4.36 -6.43 -0.71
C ILE A 27 -5.61 -6.77 -1.52
N VAL A 28 -6.16 -7.96 -1.29
CA VAL A 28 -7.43 -8.42 -1.85
C VAL A 28 -8.42 -8.75 -0.75
N ASN A 29 -9.72 -8.63 -1.03
CA ASN A 29 -10.79 -8.76 -0.06
C ASN A 29 -11.28 -10.20 0.17
N ALA A 30 -10.65 -11.21 -0.46
CA ALA A 30 -10.90 -12.66 -0.35
C ALA A 30 -12.37 -13.08 -0.16
N ARG A 31 -13.30 -12.29 -0.71
CA ARG A 31 -14.76 -12.43 -0.61
C ARG A 31 -15.37 -13.03 -1.88
N ASP A 32 -14.54 -13.34 -2.86
CA ASP A 32 -14.97 -13.91 -4.14
C ASP A 32 -14.94 -15.45 -4.14
N ILE A 33 -14.96 -16.08 -2.95
CA ILE A 33 -15.00 -17.53 -2.79
C ILE A 33 -16.46 -17.99 -2.93
N ASP A 34 -16.69 -19.12 -3.62
CA ASP A 34 -18.01 -19.73 -3.78
C ASP A 34 -18.52 -20.35 -2.47
N LEU A 35 -18.91 -19.49 -1.52
CA LEU A 35 -19.49 -19.85 -0.24
C LEU A 35 -20.83 -19.11 -0.06
N PRO A 36 -21.92 -19.81 0.32
CA PRO A 36 -23.19 -19.16 0.63
C PRO A 36 -23.02 -18.09 1.70
N ASP A 37 -23.74 -16.97 1.53
CA ASP A 37 -23.82 -15.87 2.49
C ASP A 37 -22.49 -15.17 2.84
N LEU A 38 -21.45 -15.30 1.99
CA LEU A 38 -20.13 -14.71 2.23
C LEU A 38 -20.17 -13.17 2.34
N ASP A 39 -21.10 -12.52 1.65
CA ASP A 39 -21.32 -11.07 1.77
C ASP A 39 -21.75 -10.64 3.17
N SER A 40 -22.41 -11.53 3.92
CA SER A 40 -22.85 -11.30 5.30
C SER A 40 -21.77 -11.60 6.34
N LEU A 41 -20.62 -12.15 5.92
CA LEU A 41 -19.54 -12.53 6.82
C LEU A 41 -18.87 -11.28 7.43
N ILE A 42 -18.91 -11.22 8.75
CA ILE A 42 -18.21 -10.22 9.56
C ILE A 42 -16.87 -10.82 10.00
N GLY A 43 -15.78 -10.36 9.40
CA GLY A 43 -14.43 -10.82 9.73
C GLY A 43 -13.35 -10.21 8.83
N PRO A 44 -12.06 -10.37 9.20
CA PRO A 44 -10.93 -9.92 8.38
C PRO A 44 -10.76 -10.84 7.17
N CYS A 45 -11.43 -10.52 6.07
CA CYS A 45 -11.32 -11.25 4.81
C CYS A 45 -10.16 -10.74 3.93
N LEU A 46 -9.18 -10.04 4.48
CA LEU A 46 -8.09 -9.48 3.68
C LEU A 46 -6.99 -10.52 3.48
N ASN A 47 -6.48 -10.62 2.25
CA ASN A 47 -5.30 -11.40 1.94
C ASN A 47 -4.27 -10.55 1.16
N ILE A 48 -2.99 -10.90 1.29
CA ILE A 48 -1.87 -10.25 0.63
C ILE A 48 -1.29 -11.20 -0.41
N ILE A 49 -1.31 -10.78 -1.68
CA ILE A 49 -0.82 -11.60 -2.80
C ILE A 49 0.16 -10.79 -3.67
N PRO A 50 1.10 -11.43 -4.39
CA PRO A 50 2.02 -10.72 -5.25
C PRO A 50 1.35 -10.20 -6.53
N VAL A 51 1.90 -9.10 -7.04
CA VAL A 51 1.76 -8.62 -8.41
C VAL A 51 3.15 -8.69 -9.01
N ARG A 52 3.32 -9.42 -10.11
CA ARG A 52 4.60 -9.55 -10.82
C ARG A 52 4.48 -8.92 -12.20
N VAL A 53 5.36 -7.98 -12.49
CA VAL A 53 5.41 -7.26 -13.76
C VAL A 53 6.79 -7.40 -14.37
N SER A 54 6.85 -7.95 -15.59
CA SER A 54 8.09 -8.10 -16.35
C SER A 54 8.16 -7.03 -17.44
N PHE A 55 9.21 -6.23 -17.40
CA PHE A 55 9.51 -5.20 -18.38
C PHE A 55 10.37 -5.79 -19.49
N PRO A 56 9.98 -5.64 -20.77
CA PRO A 56 10.80 -6.11 -21.87
C PRO A 56 12.15 -5.37 -21.88
N PRO A 57 13.18 -5.95 -22.53
CA PRO A 57 14.41 -5.22 -22.81
C PRO A 57 14.11 -3.89 -23.50
N ALA A 58 15.00 -2.91 -23.35
CA ALA A 58 14.86 -1.62 -24.02
C ALA A 58 14.52 -1.86 -25.50
N PRO A 59 13.42 -1.27 -26.00
CA PRO A 59 13.00 -1.55 -27.35
C PRO A 59 14.11 -1.13 -28.33
N ALA A 60 14.27 -1.92 -29.40
CA ALA A 60 14.84 -1.37 -30.62
C ALA A 60 14.04 -0.11 -30.99
N PRO A 61 14.65 0.91 -31.62
CA PRO A 61 14.07 2.24 -31.82
C PRO A 61 12.66 2.30 -32.46
N ASP A 62 12.13 1.17 -32.95
CA ASP A 62 10.93 1.06 -33.76
C ASP A 62 9.74 0.36 -33.06
N ILE A 63 9.82 0.03 -31.76
CA ILE A 63 8.73 -0.65 -31.02
C ILE A 63 7.95 0.36 -30.14
N PRO A 64 6.74 0.80 -30.52
CA PRO A 64 6.05 1.90 -29.83
C PRO A 64 5.09 1.46 -28.69
N GLU A 65 5.05 0.20 -28.26
CA GLU A 65 3.89 -0.32 -27.49
C GLU A 65 4.21 -0.96 -26.12
N THR A 66 5.34 -0.60 -25.47
CA THR A 66 5.71 -1.22 -24.18
C THR A 66 4.68 -0.98 -23.07
N THR A 67 4.10 0.23 -22.96
CA THR A 67 3.18 0.57 -21.85
C THR A 67 1.83 -0.14 -21.97
N SER A 68 1.24 -0.20 -23.16
CA SER A 68 -0.06 -0.87 -23.39
C SER A 68 0.05 -2.37 -23.13
N ALA A 69 1.14 -3.00 -23.58
CA ALA A 69 1.41 -4.40 -23.34
C ALA A 69 1.56 -4.70 -21.83
N ILE A 70 2.31 -3.86 -21.10
CA ILE A 70 2.46 -4.01 -19.64
C ILE A 70 1.11 -3.85 -18.93
N LEU A 71 0.33 -2.82 -19.30
CA LEU A 71 -0.99 -2.61 -18.71
C LEU A 71 -1.93 -3.80 -18.96
N THR A 72 -1.91 -4.32 -20.18
CA THR A 72 -2.70 -5.51 -20.56
C THR A 72 -2.27 -6.71 -19.72
N ALA A 73 -0.97 -6.96 -19.56
CA ALA A 73 -0.47 -8.04 -18.72
C ALA A 73 -0.92 -7.90 -17.25
N VAL A 74 -0.85 -6.69 -16.69
CA VAL A 74 -1.33 -6.41 -15.32
C VAL A 74 -2.85 -6.61 -15.20
N GLN A 75 -3.62 -6.23 -16.22
CA GLN A 75 -5.07 -6.46 -16.27
C GLN A 75 -5.41 -7.95 -16.34
N THR A 76 -4.72 -8.72 -17.18
CA THR A 76 -4.90 -10.17 -17.28
C THR A 76 -4.58 -10.85 -15.96
N GLN A 77 -3.42 -10.55 -15.35
CA GLN A 77 -3.05 -11.09 -14.04
C GLN A 77 -4.08 -10.70 -12.97
N HIS A 78 -4.58 -9.46 -13.01
CA HIS A 78 -5.61 -9.03 -12.08
C HIS A 78 -6.94 -9.75 -12.28
N ALA A 79 -7.32 -10.15 -13.49
CA ALA A 79 -8.54 -10.93 -13.71
C ALA A 79 -8.39 -12.39 -13.24
N GLN A 80 -7.18 -12.95 -13.33
CA GLN A 80 -6.86 -14.33 -12.93
C GLN A 80 -6.71 -14.52 -11.42
N PHE A 81 -6.68 -13.45 -10.62
CA PHE A 81 -6.36 -13.52 -9.19
C PHE A 81 -7.37 -14.31 -8.35
N LEU A 82 -8.60 -14.48 -8.85
CA LEU A 82 -9.70 -15.13 -8.12
C LEU A 82 -9.31 -16.54 -7.67
N GLU A 83 -8.62 -17.29 -8.53
CA GLU A 83 -8.23 -18.69 -8.30
C GLU A 83 -7.17 -18.84 -7.19
N CYS A 84 -6.38 -17.81 -6.91
CA CYS A 84 -5.32 -17.83 -5.90
C CYS A 84 -5.55 -16.84 -4.76
N SER A 85 -6.75 -16.27 -4.66
CA SER A 85 -7.09 -15.21 -3.71
C SER A 85 -7.01 -15.66 -2.23
N THR A 86 -6.99 -16.96 -1.98
CA THR A 86 -6.92 -17.59 -0.65
C THR A 86 -5.53 -18.07 -0.26
N CYS A 87 -4.56 -18.14 -1.18
CA CYS A 87 -3.20 -18.56 -0.89
C CYS A 87 -2.50 -17.50 -0.03
N GLN A 88 -1.98 -17.89 1.13
CA GLN A 88 -1.30 -16.96 2.02
C GLN A 88 0.06 -16.55 1.44
N TRP A 89 0.48 -15.30 1.67
CA TRP A 89 1.79 -14.80 1.22
C TRP A 89 2.94 -15.76 1.57
N GLN A 90 2.99 -16.26 2.79
CA GLN A 90 4.05 -17.19 3.23
C GLN A 90 4.03 -18.51 2.44
N GLU A 91 2.84 -19.01 2.12
CA GLU A 91 2.68 -20.23 1.33
C GLU A 91 3.16 -20.00 -0.11
N ILE A 92 2.79 -18.88 -0.72
CA ILE A 92 3.25 -18.47 -2.06
C ILE A 92 4.77 -18.39 -2.07
N VAL A 93 5.38 -17.69 -1.11
CA VAL A 93 6.84 -17.55 -1.02
C VAL A 93 7.51 -18.92 -0.87
N THR A 94 6.99 -19.80 -0.03
CA THR A 94 7.64 -21.08 0.30
C THR A 94 7.46 -22.15 -0.76
N GLN A 95 6.33 -22.18 -1.47
CA GLN A 95 5.95 -23.25 -2.39
C GLN A 95 6.02 -22.84 -3.86
N CYS A 96 5.92 -21.56 -4.19
CA CYS A 96 5.75 -21.09 -5.57
C CYS A 96 6.88 -20.19 -6.07
N THR A 97 7.91 -19.93 -5.26
CA THR A 97 9.01 -19.02 -5.62
C THR A 97 10.37 -19.61 -5.27
N ASP A 98 11.39 -19.19 -6.03
CA ASP A 98 12.80 -19.43 -5.72
C ASP A 98 13.40 -18.34 -4.82
N TRP A 99 12.57 -17.49 -4.20
CA TRP A 99 13.03 -16.40 -3.34
C TRP A 99 13.78 -16.95 -2.14
N SER A 100 14.87 -16.27 -1.73
CA SER A 100 15.73 -16.77 -0.66
C SER A 100 14.92 -16.90 0.63
N LYS A 101 14.92 -18.06 1.29
CA LYS A 101 14.15 -18.27 2.54
C LYS A 101 14.74 -17.51 3.74
N ASN A 102 15.73 -16.66 3.51
CA ASN A 102 16.39 -15.82 4.49
C ASN A 102 15.43 -14.69 4.90
N SER A 103 15.58 -14.16 6.12
CA SER A 103 14.60 -13.29 6.81
C SER A 103 14.07 -12.07 6.05
N ASN A 104 14.73 -11.64 4.97
CA ASN A 104 14.40 -10.41 4.24
C ASN A 104 13.66 -10.66 2.91
N SER A 105 13.58 -11.91 2.41
CA SER A 105 12.85 -12.20 1.16
C SER A 105 11.40 -12.60 1.38
N SER A 106 11.04 -13.00 2.61
CA SER A 106 9.66 -13.24 3.02
C SER A 106 8.93 -11.96 3.41
N THR A 107 9.66 -10.86 3.62
CA THR A 107 9.08 -9.55 3.94
C THR A 107 8.65 -8.82 2.69
N VAL A 108 7.44 -8.27 2.71
CA VAL A 108 6.91 -7.46 1.61
C VAL A 108 7.53 -6.07 1.65
N SER A 109 8.28 -5.69 0.63
CA SER A 109 8.91 -4.35 0.57
C SER A 109 7.92 -3.24 0.24
N SER A 110 6.91 -3.51 -0.58
CA SER A 110 5.83 -2.55 -0.85
C SER A 110 4.48 -3.22 -1.09
N ILE A 111 3.42 -2.55 -0.63
CA ILE A 111 2.02 -2.97 -0.76
C ILE A 111 1.24 -1.87 -1.47
N VAL A 112 0.48 -2.25 -2.50
CA VAL A 112 -0.46 -1.36 -3.19
C VAL A 112 -1.89 -1.72 -2.82
N LEU A 113 -2.61 -0.76 -2.25
CA LEU A 113 -4.04 -0.82 -2.00
C LEU A 113 -4.74 0.29 -2.79
N HIS A 114 -5.68 -0.11 -3.65
CA HIS A 114 -6.59 0.82 -4.30
C HIS A 114 -8.00 0.55 -3.81
N GLU A 115 -8.60 1.55 -3.16
CA GLU A 115 -10.00 1.54 -2.76
C GLU A 115 -10.82 2.24 -3.84
N ASN A 116 -11.91 1.61 -4.26
CA ASN A 116 -12.82 2.12 -5.30
C ASN A 116 -14.03 2.88 -4.73
N PHE A 117 -14.01 3.19 -3.44
CA PHE A 117 -15.06 3.91 -2.73
C PHE A 117 -14.49 5.17 -2.05
N ASP A 118 -15.37 6.08 -1.67
CA ASP A 118 -14.99 7.32 -0.95
C ASP A 118 -14.30 6.94 0.37
N ALA A 119 -13.16 7.56 0.69
CA ALA A 119 -12.38 7.29 1.90
C ALA A 119 -13.12 7.51 3.22
N LYS A 120 -14.31 8.13 3.20
CA LYS A 120 -15.09 8.43 4.41
C LYS A 120 -16.54 7.94 4.29
N PRO A 121 -16.78 6.62 4.13
CA PRO A 121 -18.13 6.09 4.13
C PRO A 121 -18.85 6.46 5.44
N GLU A 122 -20.12 6.82 5.30
CA GLU A 122 -21.03 7.10 6.40
C GLU A 122 -22.26 6.22 6.25
N VAL A 123 -22.55 5.42 7.27
CA VAL A 123 -23.64 4.43 7.27
C VAL A 123 -24.63 4.82 8.37
N ASP A 124 -25.90 4.95 8.00
CA ASP A 124 -26.98 5.08 8.97
C ASP A 124 -27.26 3.72 9.62
N LEU A 125 -27.16 3.65 10.95
CA LEU A 125 -27.41 2.44 11.73
C LEU A 125 -28.82 2.44 12.35
N GLY A 126 -29.64 3.44 12.04
CA GLY A 126 -30.95 3.65 12.64
C GLY A 126 -30.91 4.19 14.07
N GLY A 127 -32.04 4.75 14.52
CA GLY A 127 -32.16 5.33 15.86
C GLY A 127 -31.30 6.58 16.08
N GLY A 128 -31.02 7.34 15.02
CA GLY A 128 -30.17 8.54 15.06
C GLY A 128 -28.67 8.28 15.17
N ARG A 129 -28.22 7.02 15.05
CA ARG A 129 -26.82 6.64 15.10
C ARG A 129 -26.24 6.54 13.69
N ARG A 130 -25.07 7.14 13.48
CA ARG A 130 -24.33 7.04 12.23
C ARG A 130 -22.95 6.48 12.52
N TRP A 131 -22.54 5.48 11.74
CA TRP A 131 -21.16 5.04 11.69
C TRP A 131 -20.42 5.84 10.62
N LYS A 132 -19.21 6.28 10.92
CA LYS A 132 -18.38 7.04 9.99
C LYS A 132 -16.95 6.54 10.08
N MET A 133 -16.38 6.15 8.94
CA MET A 133 -14.96 5.84 8.87
C MET A 133 -14.17 7.13 9.11
N ARG A 134 -13.31 7.13 10.14
CA ARG A 134 -12.52 8.32 10.52
C ARG A 134 -11.19 8.43 9.78
N SER A 135 -10.58 7.31 9.40
CA SER A 135 -9.29 7.29 8.72
C SER A 135 -9.09 5.95 8.01
N PRO A 136 -8.80 5.93 6.70
CA PRO A 136 -8.37 4.72 5.99
C PRO A 136 -6.89 4.39 6.26
N ILE A 137 -6.21 5.15 7.14
CA ILE A 137 -4.78 4.98 7.39
C ILE A 137 -4.55 3.70 8.22
N LEU A 138 -3.84 2.75 7.63
CA LEU A 138 -3.20 1.66 8.35
C LEU A 138 -2.30 2.25 9.45
N SER A 139 -2.74 2.11 10.68
CA SER A 139 -1.96 2.56 11.83
C SER A 139 -0.79 1.60 12.02
N ASN A 140 0.44 2.13 12.02
CA ASN A 140 1.68 1.38 12.28
C ASN A 140 2.05 0.34 11.20
N PRO A 141 2.37 0.76 9.96
CA PRO A 141 2.89 -0.16 8.96
C PRO A 141 4.20 -0.81 9.46
N PRO A 142 4.48 -2.08 9.10
CA PRO A 142 5.77 -2.73 9.35
C PRO A 142 6.96 -1.82 9.02
N ASP A 143 8.02 -1.93 9.83
CA ASP A 143 9.16 -0.99 9.80
C ASP A 143 9.81 -0.82 8.42
N GLN A 144 9.70 -1.80 7.53
CA GLN A 144 10.41 -1.82 6.24
C GLN A 144 9.47 -1.92 5.02
N THR A 145 8.17 -1.71 5.20
CA THR A 145 7.19 -1.84 4.12
C THR A 145 6.63 -0.48 3.72
N ILE A 146 6.73 -0.15 2.43
CA ILE A 146 6.05 1.02 1.85
C ILE A 146 4.60 0.64 1.54
N PHE A 147 3.64 1.34 2.13
CA PHE A 147 2.23 1.21 1.79
C PHE A 147 1.80 2.35 0.87
N LEU A 148 1.45 2.01 -0.36
CA LEU A 148 0.81 2.90 -1.33
C LEU A 148 -0.69 2.69 -1.26
N THR A 149 -1.41 3.64 -0.69
CA THR A 149 -2.88 3.63 -0.64
C THR A 149 -3.43 4.70 -1.57
N THR A 150 -4.42 4.33 -2.37
CA THR A 150 -5.06 5.24 -3.32
C THR A 150 -6.58 5.12 -3.26
N TRP A 151 -7.27 6.23 -3.41
CA TRP A 151 -8.74 6.27 -3.46
C TRP A 151 -9.18 7.47 -4.30
N PRO A 152 -10.35 7.39 -4.95
CA PRO A 152 -10.95 8.55 -5.58
C PRO A 152 -11.54 9.50 -4.53
N GLU A 153 -11.30 10.79 -4.66
CA GLU A 153 -12.03 11.83 -3.94
C GLU A 153 -12.60 12.80 -5.00
N ARG A 154 -13.89 12.66 -5.30
CA ARG A 154 -14.57 13.39 -6.39
C ARG A 154 -13.89 13.16 -7.75
N ASP A 155 -13.27 14.19 -8.30
CA ASP A 155 -12.59 14.25 -9.61
C ASP A 155 -11.07 14.06 -9.52
N VAL A 156 -10.53 13.84 -8.32
CA VAL A 156 -9.10 13.62 -8.11
C VAL A 156 -8.81 12.22 -7.58
N LEU A 157 -7.65 11.68 -7.93
CA LEU A 157 -7.08 10.49 -7.31
C LEU A 157 -6.19 10.91 -6.14
N CYS A 158 -6.58 10.55 -4.93
CA CYS A 158 -5.73 10.72 -3.76
C CYS A 158 -4.71 9.58 -3.70
N VAL A 159 -3.47 9.93 -3.38
CA VAL A 159 -2.36 8.99 -3.26
C VAL A 159 -1.67 9.25 -1.93
N MET A 160 -1.49 8.21 -1.13
CA MET A 160 -0.85 8.27 0.18
C MET A 160 0.26 7.23 0.26
N PHE A 161 1.45 7.69 0.66
CA PHE A 161 2.58 6.84 1.00
C PHE A 161 2.72 6.77 2.52
N SER A 162 2.64 5.56 3.07
CA SER A 162 2.89 5.30 4.48
C SER A 162 4.15 4.45 4.61
N VAL A 163 5.13 4.98 5.33
CA VAL A 163 6.43 4.33 5.58
C VAL A 163 6.87 4.65 7.00
N SER A 164 7.65 3.76 7.62
CA SER A 164 8.24 4.01 8.93
C SER A 164 9.16 5.22 8.87
N SER A 165 8.93 6.20 9.75
CA SER A 165 9.82 7.35 9.90
C SER A 165 11.23 6.89 10.26
N ARG A 166 11.37 5.93 11.18
CA ARG A 166 12.68 5.37 11.57
C ARG A 166 13.44 4.82 10.37
N TRP A 167 12.79 4.03 9.53
CA TRP A 167 13.43 3.49 8.32
C TRP A 167 13.80 4.60 7.35
N LEU A 168 12.93 5.59 7.17
CA LEU A 168 13.15 6.71 6.26
C LEU A 168 14.35 7.57 6.70
N PHE A 169 14.47 7.90 7.99
CA PHE A 169 15.63 8.64 8.50
C PHE A 169 16.93 7.81 8.41
N ALA A 170 16.87 6.50 8.70
CA ALA A 170 18.04 5.64 8.65
C ALA A 170 18.58 5.40 7.21
N ASN A 171 17.70 5.35 6.20
CA ASN A 171 18.09 4.95 4.84
C ASN A 171 18.02 6.10 3.81
N VAL A 172 17.04 6.99 3.92
CA VAL A 172 16.83 8.09 2.95
C VAL A 172 17.53 9.37 3.39
N GLN A 173 17.67 9.59 4.71
CA GLN A 173 18.32 10.77 5.29
C GLN A 173 17.77 12.09 4.69
N PRO A 174 16.46 12.38 4.87
CA PRO A 174 15.82 13.51 4.22
C PRO A 174 16.43 14.84 4.67
N LYS A 175 16.70 15.73 3.70
CA LYS A 175 17.27 17.06 3.98
C LYS A 175 16.26 18.05 4.59
N ILE A 176 14.97 17.85 4.32
CA ILE A 176 13.88 18.71 4.79
C ILE A 176 12.75 17.81 5.27
N VAL A 177 12.25 18.08 6.48
CA VAL A 177 11.12 17.38 7.08
C VAL A 177 10.05 18.40 7.42
N ILE A 178 8.88 18.28 6.80
CA ILE A 178 7.71 19.10 7.12
C ILE A 178 6.78 18.27 8.01
N HIS A 179 6.81 18.52 9.32
CA HIS A 179 5.95 17.84 10.27
C HIS A 179 4.60 18.57 10.38
N THR A 180 3.56 18.02 9.77
CA THR A 180 2.20 18.56 9.84
C THR A 180 1.29 17.64 10.66
N ALA A 181 1.44 17.66 11.98
CA ALA A 181 0.41 17.13 12.87
C ALA A 181 -0.62 18.24 13.10
N SER A 182 -1.77 18.17 12.43
CA SER A 182 -2.91 19.04 12.73
C SER A 182 -4.01 18.22 13.38
N PRO A 183 -4.02 18.07 14.72
CA PRO A 183 -5.27 17.79 15.40
C PRO A 183 -6.29 18.87 15.05
N LYS A 184 -7.58 18.56 15.18
CA LYS A 184 -8.59 19.62 15.13
C LYS A 184 -8.22 20.68 16.17
N PHE A 185 -8.40 21.96 15.85
CA PHE A 185 -8.06 23.08 16.73
C PHE A 185 -8.75 23.01 18.11
N ASP A 186 -9.85 22.26 18.22
CA ASP A 186 -10.63 22.04 19.44
C ASP A 186 -10.22 20.77 20.22
N ALA A 187 -9.14 20.09 19.82
CA ALA A 187 -8.66 18.90 20.54
C ALA A 187 -8.20 19.25 21.97
N PRO A 188 -8.44 18.37 22.97
CA PRO A 188 -7.96 18.56 24.33
C PRO A 188 -6.46 18.85 24.43
N ASN A 189 -6.06 19.73 25.36
CA ASN A 189 -4.65 20.13 25.58
C ASN A 189 -3.66 18.95 25.68
N PRO A 190 -3.96 17.82 26.36
CA PRO A 190 -3.04 16.68 26.39
C PRO A 190 -2.79 16.06 25.01
N ILE A 191 -3.81 16.04 24.15
CA ILE A 191 -3.70 15.52 22.78
C ILE A 191 -2.87 16.48 21.92
N LEU A 192 -3.13 17.79 22.03
CA LEU A 192 -2.32 18.81 21.37
C LEU A 192 -0.85 18.72 21.77
N TYR A 193 -0.56 18.55 23.06
CA TYR A 193 0.79 18.41 23.57
C TYR A 193 1.48 17.14 23.04
N LYS A 194 0.79 15.99 23.10
CA LYS A 194 1.32 14.73 22.58
C LYS A 194 1.65 14.79 21.09
N LEU A 195 0.79 15.39 20.28
CA LEU A 195 0.99 15.46 18.83
C LEU A 195 2.07 16.50 18.45
N ASN A 196 2.00 17.71 19.01
CA ASN A 196 2.85 18.81 18.57
C ASN A 196 4.20 18.83 19.27
N VAL A 197 4.27 18.46 20.55
CA VAL A 197 5.50 18.50 21.34
C VAL A 197 6.17 17.14 21.38
N GLU A 198 5.47 16.10 21.86
CA GLU A 198 6.07 14.76 21.97
C GLU A 198 6.33 14.13 20.61
N GLY A 199 5.41 14.26 19.65
CA GLY A 199 5.62 13.80 18.27
C GLY A 199 6.84 14.42 17.61
N THR A 200 7.00 15.74 17.74
CA THR A 200 8.19 16.46 17.24
C THR A 200 9.47 16.01 17.94
N ARG A 201 9.43 15.80 19.27
CA ARG A 201 10.59 15.29 20.02
C ARG A 201 11.01 13.91 19.54
N THR A 202 10.05 13.01 19.31
CA THR A 202 10.32 11.66 18.77
C THR A 202 10.97 11.74 17.39
N LEU A 203 10.49 12.61 16.50
CA LEU A 203 11.10 12.79 15.17
C LEU A 203 12.54 13.32 15.26
N LEU A 204 12.79 14.30 16.12
CA LEU A 204 14.14 14.82 16.34
C LEU A 204 15.08 13.76 16.91
N GLN A 205 14.60 12.95 17.85
CA GLN A 205 15.38 11.85 18.41
C GLN A 205 15.73 10.81 17.34
N ILE A 206 14.76 10.41 16.51
CA ILE A 206 14.99 9.47 15.40
C ILE A 206 16.02 10.03 14.41
N ALA A 207 15.96 11.33 14.08
CA ALA A 207 16.92 11.98 13.18
C ALA A 207 18.35 11.95 13.77
N GLN A 208 18.50 12.32 15.05
CA GLN A 208 19.78 12.28 15.76
C GLN A 208 20.37 10.87 15.82
N GLU A 209 19.55 9.87 16.16
CA GLU A 209 19.97 8.46 16.19
C GLU A 209 20.39 7.95 14.80
N SER A 210 19.81 8.50 13.73
CA SER A 210 20.12 8.15 12.34
C SER A 210 21.32 8.92 11.76
N GLY A 211 21.93 9.82 12.52
CA GLY A 211 23.07 10.63 12.09
C GLY A 211 22.72 11.74 11.07
N THR A 212 21.47 12.21 11.09
CA THR A 212 20.96 13.31 10.23
C THR A 212 20.71 14.59 11.00
#